data_AF-M1ZWY4-F1
#
_entry.id   AF-M1ZWY4-F1
#
_cell.length_a   1.000
_cell.length_b   1.000
_cell.length_c   1.000
_cell.angle_alpha   90.00
_cell.angle_beta   90.00
_cell.angle_gamma   90.00
#
_symmetry.space_group_name_H-M   'P 1'
#
loop_
_entity.id
_entity.type
_entity.pdbx_description
1 polymer ?
#
loop_
_entity_poly.entity_id
_entity_poly.type
_entity_poly.pdbx_seq_one_letter_code
_entity_poly.pdbx_strand_id
1 'polypeptide(L)'
;MVSHSFNLIKIIPYMFVLIAALAGKNVFAVLMGGIILSGAIGIGYGDFTILGFAKEVYGGFTGMFDIFSLSLLTGGLANMVSKGGGLDWLLYKINKMIKGKKSAELGISSLVALTDAATANNTVSIIVCGELSKEISKEYKIDPRKTASLLSTFSMAMQGIIPYGAQLLIAGSFTKGSVSPVQIVPYMWYPFILAIFGVIFILTPFGNGYLKKHPWDFENSRPAVNGSFENSKPVEKA
;
A
#
# COMPACT_ATOMS: atom_id res chain seq x y z
N MET A 1 -12.03 -22.03 -29.24
CA MET A 1 -11.18 -21.93 -28.03
C MET A 1 -9.74 -21.76 -28.51
N VAL A 2 -9.12 -20.61 -28.25
CA VAL A 2 -7.69 -20.42 -28.53
C VAL A 2 -6.93 -21.24 -27.48
N SER A 3 -6.23 -22.29 -27.89
CA SER A 3 -5.37 -23.06 -26.99
C SER A 3 -4.12 -22.23 -26.69
N HIS A 4 -4.08 -21.59 -25.53
CA HIS A 4 -2.84 -20.99 -25.06
C HIS A 4 -1.90 -22.12 -24.60
N SER A 5 -0.80 -22.29 -25.33
CA SER A 5 0.28 -23.21 -24.99
C SER A 5 0.92 -22.76 -23.68
N PHE A 6 0.51 -23.38 -22.58
CA PHE A 6 1.04 -23.08 -21.26
C PHE A 6 2.49 -23.58 -21.14
N ASN A 7 3.42 -22.70 -20.75
CA ASN A 7 4.82 -23.05 -20.56
C ASN A 7 5.21 -22.81 -19.09
N LEU A 8 5.40 -23.91 -18.36
CA LEU A 8 5.81 -23.90 -16.94
C LEU A 8 7.12 -23.14 -16.71
N ILE A 9 8.06 -23.20 -17.66
CA ILE A 9 9.39 -22.58 -17.52
C ILE A 9 9.26 -21.05 -17.56
N LYS A 10 8.36 -20.49 -18.38
CA LYS A 10 8.14 -19.04 -18.45
C LYS A 10 7.53 -18.44 -17.17
N ILE A 11 7.06 -19.28 -16.24
CA ILE A 11 6.48 -18.86 -14.94
C ILE A 11 7.53 -18.81 -13.84
N ILE A 12 8.69 -19.45 -14.03
CA ILE A 12 9.77 -19.54 -13.03
C ILE A 12 10.19 -18.16 -12.47
N PRO A 13 10.36 -17.10 -13.27
CA PRO A 13 10.75 -15.79 -12.71
C PRO A 13 9.74 -15.25 -11.71
N TYR A 14 8.45 -15.43 -11.98
CA TYR A 14 7.38 -15.02 -11.08
C TYR A 14 7.40 -15.82 -9.77
N MET A 15 7.56 -17.15 -9.86
CA MET A 15 7.67 -18.01 -8.68
C MET A 15 8.89 -17.66 -7.83
N PHE A 16 10.02 -17.36 -8.47
CA PHE A 16 11.22 -16.91 -7.79
C PHE A 16 10.95 -15.63 -6.99
N VAL A 17 10.36 -14.61 -7.62
CA VAL A 17 10.05 -13.34 -6.94
C VAL A 17 9.12 -13.56 -5.76
N LEU A 18 8.05 -14.36 -5.95
CA LEU A 18 7.07 -14.64 -4.92
C LEU A 18 7.67 -15.40 -3.72
N ILE A 19 8.41 -16.48 -3.98
CA ILE A 19 9.04 -17.27 -2.92
C ILE A 19 10.09 -16.45 -2.17
N ALA A 20 10.93 -15.70 -2.89
CA ALA A 20 11.98 -14.90 -2.27
C ALA A 20 11.42 -13.72 -1.45
N ALA A 21 10.33 -13.09 -1.92
CA ALA A 21 9.62 -12.05 -1.17
C ALA A 21 9.00 -12.61 0.12
N LEU A 22 8.34 -13.78 0.05
CA LEU A 22 7.79 -14.45 1.23
C LEU A 22 8.87 -14.93 2.21
N ALA A 23 10.06 -15.28 1.71
CA ALA A 23 11.23 -15.59 2.51
C ALA A 23 11.92 -14.35 3.12
N GLY A 24 11.35 -13.15 2.96
CA GLY A 24 11.85 -11.91 3.55
C GLY A 24 13.17 -11.42 2.96
N LYS A 25 13.51 -11.81 1.73
CA LYS A 25 14.73 -11.35 1.04
C LYS A 25 14.60 -9.88 0.64
N ASN A 26 15.74 -9.22 0.47
CA ASN A 26 15.78 -7.81 0.09
C ASN A 26 15.08 -7.58 -1.25
N VAL A 27 14.12 -6.66 -1.27
CA VAL A 27 13.28 -6.35 -2.44
C VAL A 27 14.11 -6.00 -3.68
N PHE A 28 15.18 -5.21 -3.54
CA PHE A 28 16.04 -4.85 -4.67
C PHE A 28 16.73 -6.06 -5.28
N ALA A 29 17.25 -6.95 -4.43
CA ALA A 29 17.90 -8.18 -4.89
C ALA A 29 16.90 -9.13 -5.57
N VAL A 30 15.69 -9.25 -5.00
CA VAL A 30 14.62 -10.10 -5.54
C VAL A 30 14.15 -9.61 -6.91
N LEU A 31 13.88 -8.31 -7.05
CA LEU A 31 13.42 -7.73 -8.32
C LEU A 31 14.49 -7.80 -9.40
N MET A 32 15.75 -7.45 -9.06
CA MET A 32 16.86 -7.53 -10.02
C MET A 32 17.11 -8.99 -10.45
N GLY A 33 17.09 -9.93 -9.51
CA GLY A 33 17.19 -11.36 -9.82
C GLY A 33 16.05 -11.84 -10.74
N GLY A 34 14.82 -11.40 -10.48
CA GLY A 34 13.67 -11.72 -11.32
C GLY A 34 13.78 -11.19 -12.76
N ILE A 35 14.30 -9.97 -12.93
CA ILE A 35 14.56 -9.37 -14.26
C ILE A 35 15.64 -10.16 -15.01
N ILE A 36 16.76 -10.47 -14.36
CA ILE A 36 17.85 -11.25 -14.95
C ILE A 36 17.35 -12.65 -15.35
N LEU A 37 16.61 -13.32 -14.47
CA LEU A 37 16.06 -14.64 -14.72
C LEU A 37 15.05 -14.65 -15.88
N SER A 38 14.18 -13.63 -15.94
CA SER A 38 13.26 -13.44 -17.08
C SER A 38 14.03 -13.21 -18.39
N GLY A 39 15.08 -12.39 -18.34
CA GLY A 39 15.97 -12.16 -19.48
C GLY A 39 16.66 -13.43 -19.96
N ALA A 40 17.24 -14.21 -19.04
CA ALA A 40 17.92 -15.46 -19.36
C ALA A 40 16.99 -16.49 -20.01
N ILE A 41 15.75 -16.63 -19.49
CA ILE A 41 14.76 -17.53 -20.08
C ILE A 41 14.31 -17.04 -21.45
N GLY A 42 14.00 -15.74 -21.60
CA GLY A 42 13.58 -15.19 -22.89
C GLY A 42 14.65 -15.29 -23.99
N ILE A 43 15.92 -15.05 -23.64
CA ILE A 43 17.05 -15.25 -24.55
C ILE A 43 17.23 -16.75 -24.86
N GLY A 44 17.15 -17.62 -23.86
CA GLY A 44 17.30 -19.07 -24.02
C GLY A 44 16.21 -19.71 -24.90
N TYR A 45 14.99 -19.16 -24.90
CA TYR A 45 13.89 -19.58 -25.78
C TYR A 45 13.92 -18.90 -27.15
N GLY A 46 14.80 -17.93 -27.37
CA GLY A 46 14.86 -17.15 -28.61
C GLY A 46 13.73 -16.12 -28.77
N ASP A 47 13.02 -15.77 -27.68
CA ASP A 47 11.94 -14.77 -27.71
C ASP A 47 12.50 -13.36 -27.97
N PHE A 48 13.71 -13.05 -27.47
CA PHE A 48 14.42 -11.80 -27.76
C PHE A 48 15.94 -11.93 -27.62
N THR A 49 16.68 -11.07 -28.32
CA THR A 49 18.15 -10.99 -28.22
C THR A 49 18.58 -10.23 -26.97
N ILE A 50 19.89 -10.21 -26.66
CA ILE A 50 20.44 -9.37 -25.57
C ILE A 50 20.06 -7.89 -25.77
N LEU A 51 20.09 -7.40 -27.01
CA LEU A 51 19.67 -6.03 -27.32
C LEU A 51 18.16 -5.85 -27.14
N GLY A 52 17.36 -6.87 -27.50
CA GLY A 52 15.93 -6.90 -27.22
C GLY A 52 15.64 -6.83 -25.71
N PHE A 53 16.33 -7.62 -24.91
CA PHE A 53 16.24 -7.58 -23.45
C PHE A 53 16.53 -6.18 -22.89
N ALA A 54 17.60 -5.53 -23.34
CA ALA A 54 17.93 -4.18 -22.91
C ALA A 54 16.83 -3.17 -23.29
N LYS A 55 16.21 -3.31 -24.46
CA LYS A 55 15.07 -2.49 -24.88
C LYS A 55 13.83 -2.73 -24.01
N GLU A 56 13.51 -3.97 -23.67
CA GLU A 56 12.40 -4.28 -22.77
C GLU A 56 12.62 -3.71 -21.36
N VAL A 57 13.83 -3.82 -20.82
CA VAL A 57 14.19 -3.20 -19.54
C VAL A 57 14.05 -1.68 -19.60
N TYR A 58 14.52 -1.06 -20.69
CA TYR A 58 14.37 0.38 -20.90
C TYR A 58 12.90 0.80 -21.02
N GLY A 59 12.09 0.04 -21.76
CA GLY A 59 10.65 0.27 -21.88
C GLY A 59 9.91 0.17 -20.56
N GLY A 60 10.27 -0.80 -19.72
CA GLY A 60 9.76 -0.92 -18.36
C GLY A 60 10.11 0.30 -17.49
N PHE A 61 11.33 0.80 -17.60
CA PHE A 61 11.77 2.00 -16.87
C PHE A 61 11.02 3.26 -17.32
N THR A 62 10.93 3.51 -18.63
CA THR A 62 10.24 4.69 -19.16
C THR A 62 8.74 4.65 -18.89
N GLY A 63 8.12 3.46 -18.93
CA GLY A 63 6.71 3.27 -18.59
C GLY A 63 6.35 3.62 -17.13
N MET A 64 7.33 3.68 -16.22
CA MET A 64 7.12 4.08 -14.82
C MET A 64 7.56 5.53 -14.53
N PHE A 65 8.17 6.23 -15.49
CA PHE A 65 8.80 7.52 -15.26
C PHE A 65 7.84 8.61 -14.78
N ASP A 66 6.60 8.61 -15.29
CA ASP A 66 5.58 9.58 -14.90
C ASP A 66 5.19 9.43 -13.42
N ILE A 67 4.95 8.19 -12.97
CA ILE A 67 4.61 7.88 -11.58
C ILE A 67 5.80 8.16 -10.67
N PHE A 68 7.02 7.84 -11.12
CA PHE A 68 8.25 8.16 -10.38
C PHE A 68 8.37 9.67 -10.15
N SER A 69 8.20 10.47 -11.21
CA SER A 69 8.28 11.94 -11.14
C SER A 69 7.20 12.52 -10.24
N LEU A 70 5.95 12.04 -10.38
CA LEU A 70 4.85 12.43 -9.50
C LEU A 70 5.19 12.15 -8.04
N SER A 71 5.62 10.92 -7.72
CA SER A 71 5.94 10.50 -6.35
C SER A 71 7.07 11.33 -5.74
N LEU A 72 8.11 11.63 -6.53
CA LEU A 72 9.23 12.48 -6.12
C LEU A 72 8.76 13.91 -5.79
N LEU A 73 7.96 14.52 -6.67
CA LEU A 73 7.43 15.87 -6.49
C LEU A 73 6.43 15.95 -5.34
N THR A 74 5.51 15.00 -5.23
CA THR A 74 4.54 14.95 -4.13
C THR A 74 5.21 14.69 -2.79
N GLY A 75 6.25 13.85 -2.75
CA GLY A 75 7.05 13.64 -1.55
C GLY A 75 7.81 14.90 -1.14
N GLY A 76 8.39 15.62 -2.11
CA GLY A 76 9.02 16.92 -1.88
C GLY A 76 8.04 17.98 -1.37
N LEU A 77 6.87 18.09 -1.98
CA LEU A 77 5.81 19.01 -1.56
C LEU A 77 5.30 18.66 -0.16
N ALA A 78 5.07 17.38 0.13
CA ALA A 78 4.68 16.92 1.46
C ALA A 78 5.69 17.39 2.51
N ASN A 79 6.99 17.20 2.28
CA ASN A 79 8.05 17.68 3.18
C ASN A 79 8.05 19.21 3.35
N MET A 80 7.76 19.98 2.29
CA MET A 80 7.62 21.45 2.41
C MET A 80 6.41 21.84 3.25
N VAL A 81 5.27 21.16 3.08
CA VAL A 81 4.06 21.36 3.89
C VAL A 81 4.32 21.00 5.36
N SER A 82 5.08 19.93 5.61
CA SER A 82 5.56 19.54 6.95
C SER A 82 6.36 20.66 7.60
N LYS A 83 7.35 21.21 6.88
CA LYS A 83 8.18 22.32 7.38
C LYS A 83 7.41 23.63 7.56
N GLY A 84 6.36 23.86 6.77
CA GLY A 84 5.51 25.04 6.85
C GLY A 84 4.46 25.02 7.97
N GLY A 85 4.43 23.99 8.82
CA GLY A 85 3.43 23.84 9.90
C GLY A 85 2.04 23.40 9.39
N GLY A 86 1.92 23.00 8.13
CA GLY A 86 0.65 22.52 7.56
C GLY A 86 0.19 21.21 8.22
N LEU A 87 1.13 20.36 8.63
CA LEU A 87 0.86 19.16 9.41
C LEU A 87 0.29 19.49 10.79
N ASP A 88 0.84 20.47 11.50
CA ASP A 88 0.33 20.89 12.81
C ASP A 88 -1.07 21.49 12.72
N TRP A 89 -1.33 22.28 11.68
CA TRP A 89 -2.67 22.82 11.41
C TRP A 89 -3.69 21.72 11.10
N LEU A 90 -3.28 20.72 10.31
CA LEU A 90 -4.13 19.60 9.93
C LEU A 90 -4.40 18.69 11.13
N LEU A 91 -3.39 18.41 11.96
CA LEU A 91 -3.53 17.75 13.25
C LEU A 91 -4.50 18.50 14.16
N TYR A 92 -4.35 19.82 14.32
CA TYR A 92 -5.28 20.63 15.09
C TYR A 92 -6.73 20.52 14.60
N LYS A 93 -6.94 20.52 13.27
CA LYS A 93 -8.29 20.38 12.68
C LYS A 93 -8.86 18.98 12.88
N ILE A 94 -8.04 17.95 12.70
CA ILE A 94 -8.40 16.55 12.86
C ILE A 94 -8.68 16.21 14.34
N ASN A 95 -7.88 16.71 15.28
CA ASN A 95 -8.05 16.49 16.72
C ASN A 95 -9.36 17.07 17.26
N LYS A 96 -9.92 18.12 16.63
CA LYS A 96 -11.27 18.59 16.97
C LYS A 96 -12.37 17.61 16.56
N MET A 97 -12.12 16.75 15.58
CA MET A 97 -13.08 15.75 15.09
C MET A 97 -12.86 14.37 15.75
N ILE A 98 -11.63 14.05 16.12
CA ILE A 98 -11.28 12.81 16.79
C ILE A 98 -11.59 12.91 18.29
N LYS A 99 -12.52 12.06 18.76
CA LYS A 99 -12.91 11.97 20.18
C LYS A 99 -12.24 10.81 20.92
N GLY A 100 -11.52 9.95 20.21
CA GLY A 100 -10.81 8.80 20.77
C GLY A 100 -10.20 7.87 19.71
N LYS A 101 -9.68 6.72 20.17
CA LYS A 101 -8.90 5.79 19.34
C LYS A 101 -9.62 5.31 18.07
N LYS A 102 -10.91 4.97 18.15
CA LYS A 102 -11.69 4.50 16.98
C LYS A 102 -11.88 5.60 15.94
N SER A 103 -12.22 6.81 16.38
CA SER A 103 -12.35 7.96 15.47
C SER A 103 -11.00 8.35 14.85
N ALA A 104 -9.89 8.10 15.53
CA ALA A 104 -8.55 8.35 15.00
C ALA A 104 -8.18 7.35 13.91
N GLU A 105 -8.47 6.07 14.11
CA GLU A 105 -8.33 5.03 13.09
C GLU A 105 -9.21 5.32 11.86
N LEU A 106 -10.46 5.77 12.05
CA LEU A 106 -11.32 6.23 10.95
C LEU A 106 -10.77 7.48 10.26
N GLY A 107 -10.19 8.43 11.01
CA GLY A 107 -9.57 9.63 10.48
C GLY A 107 -8.39 9.31 9.55
N ILE A 108 -7.49 8.43 9.98
CA ILE A 108 -6.36 7.93 9.17
C ILE A 108 -6.88 7.23 7.90
N SER A 109 -7.90 6.40 8.04
CA SER A 109 -8.51 5.64 6.95
C SER A 109 -9.14 6.55 5.90
N SER A 110 -9.93 7.55 6.33
CA SER A 110 -10.55 8.52 5.44
C SER A 110 -9.53 9.44 4.77
N LEU A 111 -8.51 9.88 5.52
CA LEU A 111 -7.43 10.71 5.01
C LEU A 111 -6.76 10.03 3.80
N VAL A 112 -6.25 8.81 3.97
CA VAL A 112 -5.55 8.12 2.88
C VAL A 112 -6.48 7.79 1.72
N ALA A 113 -7.74 7.44 1.99
CA ALA A 113 -8.71 7.15 0.95
C ALA A 113 -9.02 8.39 0.11
N LEU A 114 -9.20 9.56 0.73
CA LEU A 114 -9.47 10.80 0.00
C LEU A 114 -8.24 11.26 -0.79
N THR A 115 -7.03 11.13 -0.24
CA THR A 115 -5.80 11.41 -0.97
C THR A 115 -5.62 10.44 -2.14
N ASP A 116 -5.97 9.17 -1.97
CA ASP A 116 -5.94 8.18 -3.04
C ASP A 116 -6.96 8.46 -4.14
N ALA A 117 -8.18 8.86 -3.77
CA ALA A 117 -9.16 9.31 -4.75
C ALA A 117 -8.60 10.49 -5.59
N ALA A 118 -7.96 11.47 -4.94
CA ALA A 118 -7.41 12.62 -5.64
C ALA A 118 -6.19 12.29 -6.54
N THR A 119 -5.34 11.36 -6.11
CA THR A 119 -4.07 11.05 -6.80
C THR A 119 -4.14 9.83 -7.71
N ALA A 120 -5.19 9.01 -7.57
CA ALA A 120 -5.35 7.70 -8.21
C ALA A 120 -4.15 6.76 -8.00
N ASN A 121 -3.47 6.86 -6.85
CA ASN A 121 -2.24 6.11 -6.59
C ASN A 121 -2.04 5.78 -5.11
N ASN A 122 -2.12 4.48 -4.78
CA ASN A 122 -2.00 3.99 -3.42
C ASN A 122 -0.66 4.40 -2.78
N THR A 123 0.46 4.22 -3.51
CA THR A 123 1.80 4.46 -2.99
C THR A 123 2.03 5.93 -2.67
N VAL A 124 1.65 6.81 -3.59
CA VAL A 124 1.76 8.27 -3.40
C VAL A 124 0.95 8.69 -2.18
N SER A 125 -0.28 8.20 -2.06
CA SER A 125 -1.17 8.52 -0.94
C SER A 125 -0.62 8.05 0.39
N ILE A 126 -0.08 6.82 0.46
CA ILE A 126 0.52 6.29 1.69
C ILE A 126 1.74 7.13 2.12
N ILE A 127 2.58 7.55 1.17
CA ILE A 127 3.76 8.38 1.47
C ILE A 127 3.33 9.73 2.03
N VAL A 128 2.38 10.40 1.37
CA VAL A 128 1.88 11.72 1.78
C VAL A 128 1.17 11.66 3.13
N CYS A 129 0.30 10.67 3.33
CA CYS A 129 -0.46 10.52 4.58
C CYS A 129 0.36 9.86 5.70
N GLY A 130 1.53 9.31 5.40
CA GLY A 130 2.32 8.51 6.34
C GLY A 130 2.82 9.30 7.55
N GLU A 131 3.37 10.49 7.33
CA GLU A 131 3.85 11.37 8.42
C GLU A 131 2.69 11.80 9.33
N LEU A 132 1.58 12.24 8.73
CA LEU A 132 0.40 12.66 9.49
C LEU A 132 -0.19 11.51 10.30
N SER A 133 -0.31 10.34 9.68
CA SER A 133 -0.83 9.15 10.35
C SER A 133 0.07 8.70 11.49
N LYS A 134 1.39 8.87 11.36
CA LYS A 134 2.37 8.59 12.43
C LYS A 134 2.15 9.49 13.64
N GLU A 135 1.90 10.78 13.44
CA GLU A 135 1.62 11.71 14.55
C GLU A 135 0.29 11.40 15.24
N ILE A 136 -0.79 11.18 14.46
CA ILE A 136 -2.09 10.72 15.02
C ILE A 136 -1.91 9.41 15.79
N SER A 137 -1.10 8.49 15.27
CA SER A 137 -0.82 7.19 15.92
C SER A 137 -0.15 7.36 17.28
N LYS A 138 0.77 8.32 17.43
CA LYS A 138 1.45 8.61 18.71
C LYS A 138 0.52 9.27 19.72
N GLU A 139 -0.27 10.24 19.27
CA GLU A 139 -1.19 11.00 20.12
C GLU A 139 -2.28 10.09 20.71
N TYR A 140 -2.92 9.27 19.87
CA TYR A 140 -4.01 8.37 20.29
C TYR A 140 -3.55 6.96 20.66
N LYS A 141 -2.23 6.73 20.79
CA LYS A 141 -1.61 5.44 21.13
C LYS A 141 -2.16 4.28 20.28
N ILE A 142 -2.24 4.50 18.97
CA ILE A 142 -2.57 3.48 17.97
C ILE A 142 -1.29 2.75 17.60
N ASP A 143 -1.36 1.42 17.52
CA ASP A 143 -0.21 0.61 17.14
C ASP A 143 0.25 0.96 15.72
N PRO A 144 1.53 1.30 15.47
CA PRO A 144 2.00 1.67 14.14
C PRO A 144 1.79 0.59 13.08
N ARG A 145 1.76 -0.69 13.46
CA ARG A 145 1.46 -1.80 12.53
C ARG A 145 -0.01 -1.76 12.12
N LYS A 146 -0.90 -1.40 13.04
CA LYS A 146 -2.32 -1.17 12.74
C LYS A 146 -2.47 0.04 11.83
N THR A 147 -1.80 1.14 12.14
CA THR A 147 -1.80 2.36 11.32
C THR A 147 -1.34 2.07 9.88
N ALA A 148 -0.23 1.35 9.70
CA ALA A 148 0.26 0.94 8.38
C ALA A 148 -0.76 0.06 7.62
N SER A 149 -1.41 -0.87 8.33
CA SER A 149 -2.46 -1.71 7.74
C SER A 149 -3.68 -0.90 7.29
N LEU A 150 -4.11 0.09 8.08
CA LEU A 150 -5.22 0.99 7.71
C LEU A 150 -4.86 1.84 6.49
N LEU A 151 -3.64 2.42 6.47
CA LEU A 151 -3.12 3.17 5.34
C LEU A 151 -3.18 2.34 4.04
N SER A 152 -2.67 1.11 4.08
CA SER A 152 -2.67 0.21 2.92
C SER A 152 -4.07 -0.26 2.52
N THR A 153 -4.94 -0.54 3.49
CA THR A 153 -6.28 -1.09 3.23
C THR A 153 -7.18 -0.06 2.57
N PHE A 154 -7.21 1.16 3.11
CA PHE A 154 -8.17 2.18 2.65
C PHE A 154 -7.72 2.91 1.38
N SER A 155 -6.42 3.02 1.12
CA SER A 155 -5.92 3.42 -0.21
C SER A 155 -6.35 2.40 -1.27
N MET A 156 -6.04 1.12 -1.06
CA MET A 156 -6.42 0.05 -1.99
C MET A 156 -7.94 -0.06 -2.19
N ALA A 157 -8.72 0.08 -1.12
CA ALA A 157 -10.18 0.09 -1.20
C ALA A 157 -10.70 1.23 -2.08
N MET A 158 -10.17 2.44 -1.92
CA MET A 158 -10.55 3.58 -2.76
C MET A 158 -10.19 3.34 -4.23
N GLN A 159 -9.03 2.74 -4.49
CA GLN A 159 -8.62 2.39 -5.84
C GLN A 159 -9.60 1.42 -6.54
N GLY A 160 -10.31 0.58 -5.79
CA GLY A 160 -11.38 -0.27 -6.33
C GLY A 160 -12.68 0.47 -6.65
N ILE A 161 -12.86 1.68 -6.11
CA ILE A 161 -14.04 2.53 -6.27
C ILE A 161 -13.87 3.48 -7.46
N ILE A 162 -12.67 4.05 -7.65
CA ILE A 162 -12.45 5.10 -8.64
C ILE A 162 -12.35 4.55 -10.08
N PRO A 163 -13.20 4.99 -11.02
CA PRO A 163 -13.23 4.44 -12.38
C PRO A 163 -12.03 4.85 -13.24
N TYR A 164 -11.27 5.86 -12.82
CA TYR A 164 -10.06 6.34 -13.47
C TYR A 164 -8.77 5.71 -12.91
N GLY A 165 -8.90 4.71 -12.03
CA GLY A 165 -7.76 3.94 -11.56
C GLY A 165 -7.10 3.15 -12.70
N ALA A 166 -5.76 3.16 -12.76
CA ALA A 166 -5.00 2.53 -13.84
C ALA A 166 -5.40 1.05 -14.09
N GLN A 167 -5.69 0.30 -13.03
CA GLN A 167 -6.14 -1.09 -13.10
C GLN A 167 -7.48 -1.29 -13.81
N LEU A 168 -8.45 -0.39 -13.59
CA LEU A 168 -9.77 -0.42 -14.22
C LEU A 168 -9.68 0.02 -15.69
N LEU A 169 -8.82 1.00 -15.98
CA LEU A 169 -8.52 1.43 -17.36
C LEU A 169 -7.88 0.31 -18.18
N ILE A 170 -6.92 -0.42 -17.59
CA ILE A 170 -6.30 -1.59 -18.22
C ILE A 170 -7.33 -2.71 -18.42
N ALA A 171 -8.15 -3.00 -17.41
CA ALA A 171 -9.21 -4.01 -17.55
C ALA A 171 -10.19 -3.65 -18.68
N GLY A 172 -10.60 -2.38 -18.78
CA GLY A 172 -11.42 -1.87 -19.88
C GLY A 172 -10.73 -1.99 -21.25
N SER A 173 -9.42 -1.76 -21.33
CA SER A 173 -8.66 -1.86 -22.58
C SER A 173 -8.61 -3.28 -23.14
N PHE A 174 -8.61 -4.32 -22.29
CA PHE A 174 -8.69 -5.72 -22.72
C PHE A 174 -10.01 -6.05 -23.41
N THR A 175 -11.08 -5.31 -23.13
CA THR A 175 -12.37 -5.44 -23.82
C THR A 175 -12.44 -4.64 -25.12
N LYS A 176 -11.32 -4.03 -25.55
CA LYS A 176 -11.24 -3.08 -26.67
C LYS A 176 -12.24 -1.91 -26.52
N GLY A 177 -12.50 -1.49 -25.29
CA GLY A 177 -13.46 -0.42 -24.98
C GLY A 177 -14.93 -0.83 -25.03
N SER A 178 -15.24 -2.12 -25.17
CA SER A 178 -16.63 -2.61 -25.14
C SER A 178 -17.26 -2.47 -23.75
N VAL A 179 -16.44 -2.41 -22.70
CA VAL A 179 -16.87 -2.24 -21.31
C VAL A 179 -16.26 -0.96 -20.75
N SER A 180 -17.11 -0.07 -20.24
CA SER A 180 -16.68 1.14 -19.55
C SER A 180 -16.08 0.78 -18.18
N PRO A 181 -15.00 1.44 -17.73
CA PRO A 181 -14.43 1.23 -16.40
C PRO A 181 -15.45 1.32 -15.25
N VAL A 182 -16.45 2.20 -15.37
CA VAL A 182 -17.53 2.35 -14.40
C VAL A 182 -18.37 1.07 -14.28
N GLN A 183 -18.54 0.32 -15.37
CA GLN A 183 -19.26 -0.95 -15.37
C GLN A 183 -18.45 -2.07 -14.70
N ILE A 184 -17.13 -1.91 -14.58
CA ILE A 184 -16.25 -2.89 -13.93
C ILE A 184 -16.24 -2.70 -12.41
N VAL A 185 -16.37 -1.46 -11.92
CA VAL A 185 -16.34 -1.12 -10.49
C VAL A 185 -17.20 -2.04 -9.62
N PRO A 186 -18.49 -2.32 -9.92
CA PRO A 186 -19.33 -3.21 -9.10
C PRO A 186 -18.80 -4.65 -8.95
N TYR A 187 -17.94 -5.09 -9.87
CA TYR A 187 -17.35 -6.43 -9.86
C TYR A 187 -15.99 -6.49 -9.12
N MET A 188 -15.50 -5.36 -8.61
CA MET A 188 -14.28 -5.28 -7.78
C MET A 188 -14.55 -5.76 -6.35
N TRP A 189 -14.97 -7.01 -6.20
CA TRP A 189 -15.40 -7.57 -4.91
C TRP A 189 -14.30 -7.55 -3.85
N TYR A 190 -13.05 -7.82 -4.24
CA TYR A 190 -11.94 -7.88 -3.30
C TYR A 190 -11.70 -6.53 -2.57
N PRO A 191 -11.55 -5.38 -3.25
CA PRO A 191 -11.48 -4.08 -2.58
C PRO A 191 -12.66 -3.78 -1.65
N PHE A 192 -13.90 -4.10 -2.07
CA PHE A 192 -15.09 -3.85 -1.23
C PHE A 192 -15.11 -4.72 0.02
N ILE A 193 -14.81 -6.01 -0.12
CA ILE A 193 -14.71 -6.94 1.00
C ILE A 193 -13.62 -6.45 1.95
N LEU A 194 -12.45 -6.07 1.43
CA LEU A 194 -11.36 -5.56 2.25
C LEU A 194 -11.77 -4.27 2.99
N ALA A 195 -12.49 -3.35 2.34
CA ALA A 195 -13.02 -2.15 3.00
C ALA A 195 -13.96 -2.50 4.15
N ILE A 196 -14.87 -3.45 3.95
CA ILE A 196 -15.81 -3.93 4.98
C ILE A 196 -15.04 -4.51 6.17
N PHE A 197 -14.08 -5.40 5.91
CA PHE A 197 -13.24 -5.97 6.97
C PHE A 197 -12.38 -4.91 7.67
N GLY A 198 -11.89 -3.92 6.93
CA GLY A 198 -11.17 -2.76 7.48
C GLY A 198 -12.04 -1.96 8.45
N VAL A 199 -13.29 -1.67 8.09
CA VAL A 199 -14.25 -1.00 8.97
C VAL A 199 -14.57 -1.86 10.19
N ILE A 200 -14.82 -3.17 10.01
CA ILE A 200 -15.05 -4.11 11.13
C ILE A 200 -13.83 -4.12 12.07
N PHE A 201 -12.61 -4.10 11.54
CA PHE A 201 -11.36 -4.09 12.29
C PHE A 201 -11.14 -2.81 13.11
N ILE A 202 -11.72 -1.68 12.67
CA ILE A 202 -11.74 -0.44 13.45
C ILE A 202 -12.82 -0.50 14.55
N LEU A 203 -14.01 -0.97 14.20
CA LEU A 203 -15.16 -0.96 15.11
C LEU A 203 -15.07 -2.03 16.22
N THR A 204 -14.44 -3.16 15.92
CA THR A 204 -14.37 -4.34 16.81
C THR A 204 -12.93 -4.68 17.21
N PRO A 205 -12.72 -5.34 18.37
CA PRO A 205 -11.38 -5.79 18.79
C PRO A 205 -10.91 -7.07 18.07
N PHE A 206 -11.68 -7.59 17.10
CA PHE A 206 -11.54 -8.92 16.48
C PHE A 206 -10.13 -9.20 15.94
N GLY A 207 -9.46 -8.21 15.34
CA GLY A 207 -8.11 -8.38 14.79
C GLY A 207 -6.96 -7.98 15.73
N ASN A 208 -7.25 -7.48 16.95
CA ASN A 208 -6.21 -6.92 17.82
C ASN A 208 -5.44 -7.99 18.64
N GLY A 209 -5.74 -9.28 18.47
CA GLY A 209 -5.14 -10.35 19.29
C GLY A 209 -3.62 -10.40 19.22
N TYR A 210 -3.05 -10.28 18.01
CA TYR A 210 -1.59 -10.24 17.83
C TYR A 210 -0.96 -8.99 18.47
N LEU A 211 -1.60 -7.83 18.31
CA LEU A 211 -1.13 -6.55 18.83
C LEU A 211 -1.16 -6.52 20.37
N LYS A 212 -2.17 -7.15 20.99
CA LYS A 212 -2.27 -7.30 22.44
C LYS A 212 -1.17 -8.19 23.01
N LYS A 213 -0.81 -9.27 22.30
CA LYS A 213 0.27 -10.18 22.72
C LYS A 213 1.66 -9.58 22.57
N HIS A 214 1.84 -8.65 21.63
CA HIS A 214 3.11 -8.01 21.35
C HIS A 214 2.93 -6.49 21.37
N PRO A 215 2.81 -5.85 22.55
CA PRO A 215 2.52 -4.42 22.63
C PRO A 215 3.61 -3.59 21.96
N TRP A 216 3.27 -2.36 21.59
CA TRP A 216 4.22 -1.41 21.03
C TRP A 216 4.74 -0.46 22.12
N ASP A 217 6.06 -0.29 22.18
CA ASP A 217 6.70 0.71 23.01
C ASP A 217 6.76 2.04 22.24
N PHE A 218 5.94 3.00 22.66
CA PHE A 218 5.84 4.31 22.03
C PHE A 218 7.00 5.24 22.39
N GLU A 219 7.73 5.00 23.47
CA GLU A 219 8.88 5.81 23.86
C GLU A 219 10.09 5.46 22.99
N ASN A 220 10.37 4.16 22.87
CA ASN A 220 11.51 3.67 22.10
C ASN A 220 11.18 3.35 20.64
N SER A 221 9.93 3.57 20.20
CA SER A 221 9.45 3.29 18.84
C SER A 221 9.81 1.88 18.34
N ARG A 222 9.58 0.86 19.17
CA ARG A 222 9.89 -0.55 18.88
C ARG A 222 8.82 -1.50 19.41
N PRO A 223 8.74 -2.75 18.92
CA PRO A 223 7.97 -3.79 19.59
C PRO A 223 8.48 -3.96 21.03
N ALA A 224 7.55 -4.05 21.98
CA ALA A 224 7.89 -4.32 23.36
C ALA A 224 8.56 -5.69 23.48
N VAL A 225 9.69 -5.73 24.19
CA VAL A 225 10.34 -6.99 24.54
C VAL A 225 9.67 -7.51 25.81
N ASN A 226 9.28 -8.79 25.83
CA ASN A 226 8.69 -9.42 27.01
C ASN A 226 9.58 -9.13 28.24
N GLY A 227 9.05 -8.38 29.20
CA GLY A 227 9.77 -7.93 30.41
C GLY A 227 9.75 -6.40 30.66
N SER A 228 9.42 -5.56 29.67
CA SER A 228 9.42 -4.10 29.86
C SER A 228 8.09 -3.51 30.39
N PHE A 229 7.06 -4.33 30.59
CA PHE A 229 5.72 -3.92 31.03
C PHE A 229 5.36 -4.37 32.46
N GLU A 230 6.28 -4.99 33.22
CA GLU A 230 6.01 -5.36 34.61
C GLU A 230 5.81 -4.15 35.55
N ASN A 231 6.08 -2.92 35.09
CA ASN A 231 5.97 -1.70 35.91
C ASN A 231 5.01 -0.61 35.39
N SER A 232 4.31 -0.80 34.26
CA SER A 232 3.32 0.18 33.81
C SER A 232 1.92 -0.26 34.24
N LYS A 233 1.44 0.40 35.31
CA LYS A 233 0.09 0.23 35.86
C LYS A 233 -0.97 0.27 34.75
N PRO A 234 -2.04 -0.54 34.85
CA PRO A 234 -3.16 -0.45 33.93
C PRO A 234 -3.77 0.96 34.04
N VAL A 235 -3.73 1.71 32.94
CA VAL A 235 -4.49 2.97 32.85
C VAL A 235 -5.95 2.59 32.71
N GLU A 236 -6.68 2.76 33.81
CA GLU A 236 -8.14 2.72 33.87
C GLU A 236 -8.75 3.74 32.90
N LYS A 237 -9.93 3.37 32.40
CA LYS A 237 -10.73 4.02 31.37
C LYS A 237 -10.91 5.54 31.56
N ALA A 238 -10.92 6.26 30.43
CA ALA A 238 -11.90 7.30 30.11
C ALA A 238 -12.07 7.39 28.59
#